data_AF-A0A9Q1LG96-F1
#
_entry.id   AF-A0A9Q1LG96-F1
#
_cell.length_a   1.000
_cell.length_b   1.000
_cell.length_c   1.000
_cell.angle_alpha   90.00
_cell.angle_beta   90.00
_cell.angle_gamma   90.00
#
_symmetry.space_group_name_H-M   'P 1'
#
loop_
_entity.id
_entity.type
_entity.pdbx_description
1 polymer ?
#
loop_
_entity_poly.entity_id
_entity_poly.type
_entity_poly.pdbx_seq_one_letter_code
_entity_poly.pdbx_strand_id
1 'polypeptide(L)'
;MKKPNETAELKVLRNGEVHFKITLHPLQPLFPVHQFDKLPSYFIFSGLVFIPLTQPFLHEYGEDRWYNTSPRRSWLSERALRKLPKKPGEQFIILSQVLMDDISAGYERLAELQVKKVNDVEVLNMKHLRQLVEDGNKKSVRFDLDGERVIVLDYELARTTTSRILKRHRIPHLLSSDLTDDQDTAKVQ
;
A
#
# COMPACT_ATOMS: atom_id res chain seq x y z
N MET A 1 -21.38 24.24 6.19
CA MET A 1 -20.16 23.51 6.57
C MET A 1 -19.00 24.48 6.57
N LYS A 2 -18.10 24.44 7.56
CA LYS A 2 -16.87 25.26 7.57
C LYS A 2 -15.93 24.81 6.45
N LYS A 3 -15.12 25.73 5.93
CA LYS A 3 -14.17 25.42 4.86
C LYS A 3 -12.95 24.67 5.41
N PRO A 4 -12.26 23.86 4.58
CA PRO A 4 -10.95 23.34 4.94
C PRO A 4 -10.02 24.45 5.42
N ASN A 5 -9.26 24.19 6.49
CA ASN A 5 -8.33 25.09 7.15
C ASN A 5 -8.98 26.28 7.89
N GLU A 6 -10.30 26.28 8.07
CA GLU A 6 -10.98 27.29 8.89
C GLU A 6 -10.85 26.96 10.39
N THR A 7 -10.76 28.00 11.22
CA THR A 7 -10.71 27.84 12.67
C THR A 7 -12.12 27.69 13.25
N ALA A 8 -12.31 26.71 14.13
CA ALA A 8 -13.52 26.52 14.91
C ALA A 8 -13.24 26.79 16.40
N GLU A 9 -14.10 27.60 17.02
CA GLU A 9 -14.12 27.78 18.47
C GLU A 9 -14.94 26.66 19.10
N LEU A 10 -14.32 25.93 20.03
CA LEU A 10 -14.90 24.83 20.75
C LEU A 10 -14.96 25.17 22.24
N LYS A 11 -16.12 24.96 22.85
CA LYS A 11 -16.29 24.98 24.31
C LYS A 11 -16.37 23.54 24.79
N VAL A 12 -15.44 23.13 25.64
CA VAL A 12 -15.39 21.77 26.20
C VAL A 12 -15.34 21.83 27.72
N LEU A 13 -15.99 20.87 28.36
CA LEU A 13 -15.93 20.70 29.80
C LEU A 13 -14.84 19.67 30.13
N ARG A 14 -13.72 20.12 30.69
CA ARG A 14 -12.61 19.26 31.16
C ARG A 14 -11.94 19.94 32.36
N ASN A 15 -12.07 19.37 33.55
CA ASN A 15 -11.65 19.97 34.83
C ASN A 15 -12.25 21.37 35.10
N GLY A 16 -13.47 21.62 34.62
CA GLY A 16 -14.09 22.94 34.53
C GLY A 16 -14.42 23.28 33.08
N GLU A 17 -14.57 24.57 32.77
CA GLU A 17 -14.90 25.06 31.42
C GLU A 17 -13.64 25.52 30.68
N VAL A 18 -13.43 25.05 29.45
CA VAL A 18 -12.26 25.43 28.64
C VAL A 18 -12.67 25.75 27.20
N HIS A 19 -12.13 26.85 26.68
CA HIS A 19 -12.32 27.29 25.29
C HIS A 19 -11.07 26.98 24.46
N PHE A 20 -11.24 26.35 23.30
CA PHE A 20 -10.17 26.06 22.36
C PHE A 20 -10.49 26.59 20.96
N LYS A 21 -9.43 27.00 20.25
CA LYS A 21 -9.46 27.26 18.82
C LYS A 21 -8.74 26.12 18.12
N ILE A 22 -9.44 25.39 17.25
CA ILE A 22 -8.84 24.34 16.44
C ILE A 22 -8.93 24.68 14.96
N THR A 23 -7.87 24.36 14.22
CA THR A 23 -7.88 24.43 12.75
C THR A 23 -8.45 23.13 12.21
N LEU A 24 -9.50 23.21 11.40
CA LEU A 24 -10.13 22.05 10.80
C LEU A 24 -9.36 21.63 9.55
N HIS A 25 -8.81 20.43 9.54
CA HIS A 25 -8.23 19.84 8.34
C HIS A 25 -9.16 18.76 7.79
N PRO A 26 -9.24 18.58 6.45
CA PRO A 26 -9.94 17.45 5.86
C PRO A 26 -9.35 16.15 6.40
N LEU A 27 -10.22 15.26 6.87
CA LEU A 27 -9.79 13.92 7.26
C LEU A 27 -9.36 13.19 5.99
N GLN A 28 -8.09 12.84 5.89
CA GLN A 28 -7.64 11.89 4.88
C GLN A 28 -7.90 10.48 5.44
N PRO A 29 -8.86 9.72 4.88
CA PRO A 29 -9.08 8.38 5.35
C PRO A 29 -7.88 7.50 4.97
N LEU A 30 -7.52 6.59 5.87
CA LEU A 30 -6.49 5.57 5.63
C LEU A 30 -6.86 4.65 4.46
N PHE A 31 -8.16 4.55 4.21
CA PHE A 31 -8.76 3.81 3.10
C PHE A 31 -9.48 4.79 2.17
N PRO A 32 -8.90 5.14 1.01
CA PRO A 32 -9.54 6.07 0.09
C PRO A 32 -10.80 5.43 -0.53
N VAL A 33 -11.94 6.03 -0.20
CA VAL A 33 -13.29 5.62 -0.64
C VAL A 33 -13.50 5.94 -2.13
N HIS A 34 -12.93 7.05 -2.60
CA HIS A 34 -13.04 7.50 -3.98
C HIS A 34 -11.67 7.86 -4.55
N GLN A 35 -11.38 7.35 -5.74
CA GLN A 35 -10.26 7.78 -6.58
C GLN A 35 -10.84 8.07 -7.96
N PHE A 36 -11.08 9.34 -8.25
CA PHE A 36 -11.56 9.78 -9.56
C PHE A 36 -10.37 10.10 -10.45
N ASP A 37 -10.41 9.61 -11.69
CA ASP A 37 -9.43 9.87 -12.76
C ASP A 37 -7.96 9.65 -12.39
N LYS A 38 -7.71 8.81 -11.38
CA LYS A 38 -6.36 8.46 -10.93
C LYS A 38 -6.08 6.99 -11.26
N LEU A 39 -4.99 6.76 -11.98
CA LEU A 39 -4.48 5.41 -12.19
C LEU A 39 -4.02 4.80 -10.85
N PRO A 40 -4.32 3.51 -10.60
CA PRO A 40 -3.94 2.85 -9.36
C PRO A 40 -2.42 2.73 -9.27
N SER A 41 -1.88 3.09 -8.10
CA SER A 41 -0.45 2.94 -7.83
C SER A 41 -0.11 1.45 -7.71
N TYR A 42 0.99 1.01 -8.32
CA TYR A 42 1.46 -0.37 -8.19
C TYR A 42 2.99 -0.42 -8.22
N PHE A 43 3.55 -1.44 -7.57
CA PHE A 43 4.98 -1.71 -7.57
C PHE A 43 5.21 -3.22 -7.70
N ILE A 44 6.06 -3.63 -8.64
CA ILE A 44 6.38 -5.02 -8.88
C ILE A 44 7.85 -5.27 -8.55
N PHE A 45 8.10 -6.24 -7.67
CA PHE A 45 9.44 -6.69 -7.34
C PHE A 45 9.52 -8.20 -7.47
N SER A 46 10.31 -8.70 -8.42
CA SER A 46 10.53 -10.14 -8.61
C SER A 46 9.24 -10.97 -8.71
N GLY A 47 8.22 -10.42 -9.37
CA GLY A 47 6.91 -11.04 -9.54
C GLY A 47 5.93 -10.77 -8.40
N LEU A 48 6.36 -10.24 -7.26
CA LEU A 48 5.45 -9.79 -6.20
C LEU A 48 4.78 -8.48 -6.63
N VAL A 49 3.45 -8.47 -6.73
CA VAL A 49 2.68 -7.29 -7.14
C VAL A 49 2.08 -6.61 -5.91
N PHE A 50 2.60 -5.43 -5.58
CA PHE A 50 2.14 -4.62 -4.47
C PHE A 50 1.23 -3.49 -4.94
N ILE A 51 0.12 -3.29 -4.22
CA ILE A 51 -0.82 -2.19 -4.46
C ILE A 51 -1.30 -1.61 -3.12
N PRO A 52 -1.67 -0.31 -3.08
CA PRO A 52 -2.38 0.23 -1.94
C PRO A 52 -3.81 -0.34 -1.91
N LEU A 53 -4.30 -0.64 -0.72
CA LEU A 53 -5.67 -1.08 -0.50
C LEU A 53 -6.62 0.11 -0.65
N THR A 54 -7.53 0.03 -1.62
CA THR A 54 -8.51 1.08 -1.95
C THR A 54 -9.91 0.49 -2.05
N GLN A 55 -10.95 1.33 -1.94
CA GLN A 55 -12.32 0.86 -2.10
C GLN A 55 -12.64 0.32 -3.49
N PRO A 56 -12.20 0.96 -4.59
CA PRO A 56 -12.36 0.40 -5.92
C PRO A 56 -11.77 -1.01 -6.06
N PHE A 57 -10.61 -1.27 -5.43
CA PHE A 57 -10.01 -2.61 -5.42
C PHE A 57 -10.91 -3.65 -4.72
N LEU A 58 -11.59 -3.27 -3.63
CA LEU A 58 -12.53 -4.19 -2.97
C LEU A 58 -13.79 -4.44 -3.79
N HIS A 59 -14.25 -3.44 -4.55
CA HIS A 59 -15.45 -3.54 -5.38
C HIS A 59 -15.28 -4.51 -6.57
N GLU A 60 -14.05 -4.79 -6.99
CA GLU A 60 -13.75 -5.81 -8.03
C GLU A 60 -14.33 -7.19 -7.69
N TYR A 61 -14.55 -7.47 -6.40
CA TYR A 61 -15.07 -8.76 -5.93
C TYR A 61 -16.61 -8.83 -5.78
N GLY A 62 -17.33 -7.79 -6.22
CA GLY A 62 -18.79 -7.76 -6.28
C GLY A 62 -19.41 -6.61 -5.48
N GLU A 63 -20.33 -5.89 -6.13
CA GLU A 63 -20.89 -4.61 -5.66
C GLU A 63 -21.70 -4.73 -4.35
N ASP A 64 -22.43 -5.83 -4.13
CA ASP A 64 -23.43 -5.92 -3.04
C ASP A 64 -23.05 -6.82 -1.86
N ARG A 65 -22.00 -7.65 -1.96
CA ARG A 65 -21.62 -8.61 -0.91
C ARG A 65 -20.13 -8.66 -0.59
N TRP A 66 -19.36 -7.63 -0.93
CA TRP A 66 -17.94 -7.55 -0.58
C TRP A 66 -17.64 -7.78 0.92
N TYR A 67 -18.57 -7.38 1.81
CA TYR A 67 -18.46 -7.59 3.26
C TYR A 67 -18.65 -9.07 3.70
N ASN A 68 -19.43 -9.86 2.95
CA ASN A 68 -19.82 -11.23 3.32
C ASN A 68 -19.16 -12.34 2.47
N THR A 69 -18.76 -12.06 1.23
CA THR A 69 -18.26 -13.08 0.29
C THR A 69 -16.76 -13.35 0.43
N SER A 70 -16.02 -12.50 1.15
CA SER A 70 -14.57 -12.61 1.20
C SER A 70 -14.06 -13.10 2.57
N PRO A 71 -13.73 -14.40 2.73
CA PRO A 71 -13.43 -15.01 4.02
C PRO A 71 -12.11 -14.54 4.68
N ARG A 72 -11.23 -13.84 3.95
CA ARG A 72 -9.98 -13.26 4.48
C ARG A 72 -9.92 -11.73 4.40
N ARG A 73 -10.85 -11.09 3.68
CA ARG A 73 -10.84 -9.64 3.44
C ARG A 73 -11.81 -8.85 4.31
N SER A 74 -12.81 -9.50 4.93
CA SER A 74 -13.63 -8.85 5.98
C SER A 74 -12.77 -8.29 7.12
N TRP A 75 -11.71 -9.01 7.52
CA TRP A 75 -10.72 -8.55 8.50
C TRP A 75 -9.93 -7.30 8.06
N LEU A 76 -9.52 -7.27 6.79
CA LEU A 76 -8.72 -6.17 6.24
C LEU A 76 -9.57 -4.90 6.08
N SER A 77 -10.79 -5.06 5.57
CA SER A 77 -11.79 -4.00 5.44
C SER A 77 -12.28 -3.48 6.79
N GLU A 78 -12.59 -4.36 7.74
CA GLU A 78 -13.04 -3.96 9.08
C GLU A 78 -11.94 -3.21 9.86
N ARG A 79 -10.67 -3.66 9.75
CA ARG A 79 -9.53 -2.90 10.30
C ARG A 79 -9.32 -1.59 9.56
N ALA A 80 -9.42 -1.56 8.24
CA ALA A 80 -9.19 -0.37 7.45
C ALA A 80 -10.26 0.71 7.70
N LEU A 81 -11.52 0.31 7.88
CA LEU A 81 -12.63 1.21 8.19
C LEU A 81 -12.62 1.72 9.64
N ARG A 82 -12.09 0.93 10.59
CA ARG A 82 -12.02 1.32 12.00
C ARG A 82 -10.74 2.06 12.40
N LYS A 83 -9.67 1.93 11.64
CA LYS A 83 -8.38 2.57 11.96
C LYS A 83 -8.27 3.94 11.32
N LEU A 84 -8.03 4.95 12.17
CA LEU A 84 -7.55 6.25 11.72
C LEU A 84 -6.06 6.15 11.39
N PRO A 85 -5.58 6.89 10.36
CA PRO A 85 -4.16 6.96 10.07
C PRO A 85 -3.43 7.57 11.28
N LYS A 86 -2.34 6.93 11.70
CA LYS A 86 -1.48 7.44 12.78
C LYS A 86 -0.49 8.47 12.24
N LYS A 87 -0.08 8.30 10.97
CA LYS A 87 0.84 9.19 10.27
C LYS A 87 0.17 9.78 9.02
N PRO A 88 0.52 11.03 8.65
CA PRO A 88 0.04 11.60 7.39
C PRO A 88 0.51 10.75 6.20
N GLY A 89 -0.40 10.43 5.28
CA GLY A 89 -0.10 9.63 4.09
C GLY A 89 0.15 8.14 4.34
N GLU A 90 -0.25 7.62 5.50
CA GLU A 90 -0.24 6.17 5.77
C GLU A 90 -1.20 5.45 4.81
N GLN A 91 -0.78 4.28 4.31
CA GLN A 91 -1.55 3.45 3.38
C GLN A 91 -1.39 1.97 3.77
N PHE A 92 -2.47 1.20 3.62
CA PHE A 92 -2.37 -0.25 3.69
C PHE A 92 -1.81 -0.79 2.39
N ILE A 93 -0.63 -1.40 2.43
CA ILE A 93 -0.05 -2.03 1.25
C ILE A 93 -0.36 -3.52 1.29
N ILE A 94 -0.88 -4.04 0.19
CA ILE A 94 -1.20 -5.45 0.02
C ILE A 94 -0.36 -6.05 -1.09
N LEU A 95 0.05 -7.30 -0.89
CA LEU A 95 0.51 -8.18 -1.95
C LEU A 95 -0.74 -8.67 -2.67
N SER A 96 -1.06 -8.10 -3.83
CA SER A 96 -2.24 -8.45 -4.62
C SER A 96 -2.11 -9.87 -5.16
N GLN A 97 -1.00 -10.14 -5.84
CA GLN A 97 -0.74 -11.41 -6.49
C GLN A 97 0.77 -11.66 -6.63
N VAL A 98 1.12 -12.91 -6.93
CA VAL A 98 2.49 -13.33 -7.22
C VAL A 98 2.53 -13.84 -8.65
N LEU A 99 3.29 -13.16 -9.51
CA LEU A 99 3.59 -13.60 -10.87
C LEU A 99 4.56 -14.79 -10.77
N MET A 100 4.14 -15.91 -11.35
CA MET A 100 4.85 -17.17 -11.25
C MET A 100 6.18 -17.13 -12.00
N ASP A 101 7.25 -17.45 -11.29
CA ASP A 101 8.60 -17.55 -11.80
C ASP A 101 9.43 -18.46 -10.89
N ASP A 102 10.60 -18.92 -11.35
CA ASP A 102 11.45 -19.84 -10.59
C ASP A 102 11.86 -19.28 -9.22
N ILE A 103 12.01 -17.95 -9.14
CA ILE A 103 12.35 -17.26 -7.89
C ILE A 103 11.16 -17.12 -6.92
N SER A 104 9.93 -17.15 -7.43
CA SER A 104 8.71 -17.06 -6.61
C SER A 104 8.13 -18.44 -6.24
N ALA A 105 8.86 -19.52 -6.58
CA ALA A 105 8.49 -20.89 -6.27
C ALA A 105 8.23 -21.07 -4.76
N GLY A 106 7.05 -21.60 -4.42
CA GLY A 106 6.60 -21.78 -3.04
C GLY A 106 5.86 -20.58 -2.43
N TYR A 107 5.89 -19.41 -3.07
CA TYR A 107 5.16 -18.21 -2.62
C TYR A 107 3.88 -17.93 -3.40
N GLU A 108 3.55 -18.76 -4.39
CA GLU A 108 2.45 -18.56 -5.34
C GLU A 108 1.07 -18.37 -4.69
N ARG A 109 0.86 -18.99 -3.52
CA ARG A 109 -0.41 -18.90 -2.76
C ARG A 109 -0.46 -17.73 -1.78
N LEU A 110 0.59 -16.93 -1.71
CA LEU A 110 0.68 -15.74 -0.86
C LEU A 110 0.12 -14.54 -1.62
N ALA A 111 -1.19 -14.56 -1.87
CA ALA A 111 -1.93 -13.47 -2.48
C ALA A 111 -2.88 -12.83 -1.45
N GLU A 112 -3.18 -11.56 -1.68
CA GLU A 112 -4.14 -10.74 -0.92
C GLU A 112 -3.80 -10.57 0.57
N LEU A 113 -2.51 -10.46 0.87
CA LEU A 113 -2.01 -10.31 2.23
C LEU A 113 -1.44 -8.91 2.44
N GLN A 114 -1.72 -8.29 3.58
CA GLN A 114 -1.09 -7.03 3.96
C GLN A 114 0.41 -7.24 4.20
N VAL A 115 1.22 -6.37 3.62
CA VAL A 115 2.65 -6.25 3.95
C VAL A 115 2.78 -5.40 5.22
N LYS A 116 3.35 -5.97 6.27
CA LYS A 116 3.55 -5.26 7.54
C LYS A 116 4.95 -4.66 7.62
N LYS A 117 5.96 -5.46 7.28
CA LYS A 117 7.36 -5.04 7.39
C LYS A 117 8.18 -5.47 6.19
N VAL A 118 9.18 -4.67 5.87
CA VAL A 118 10.28 -5.04 4.98
C VAL A 118 11.59 -4.90 5.75
N ASN A 119 12.38 -5.97 5.80
CA ASN A 119 13.66 -5.99 6.50
C ASN A 119 13.59 -5.50 7.96
N ASP A 120 12.53 -5.91 8.68
CA ASP A 120 12.18 -5.52 10.06
C ASP A 120 11.64 -4.10 10.24
N VAL A 121 11.52 -3.31 9.16
CA VAL A 121 10.99 -1.94 9.18
C VAL A 121 9.52 -1.92 8.77
N GLU A 122 8.66 -1.23 9.54
CA GLU A 122 7.24 -1.09 9.23
C GLU A 122 6.99 -0.28 7.95
N VAL A 123 6.17 -0.84 7.06
CA VAL A 123 5.79 -0.18 5.80
C VAL A 123 4.71 0.85 6.08
N LEU A 124 4.88 2.06 5.52
CA LEU A 124 3.98 3.19 5.74
C LEU A 124 3.13 3.52 4.52
N ASN A 125 3.73 3.47 3.33
CA ASN A 125 3.09 3.78 2.05
C ASN A 125 3.87 3.15 0.89
N MET A 126 3.35 3.27 -0.33
CA MET A 126 3.98 2.67 -1.52
C MET A 126 5.38 3.23 -1.81
N LYS A 127 5.59 4.55 -1.61
CA LYS A 127 6.90 5.18 -1.80
C LYS A 127 7.92 4.64 -0.80
N HIS A 128 7.52 4.50 0.46
CA HIS A 128 8.34 3.93 1.51
C HIS A 128 8.64 2.45 1.24
N LEU A 129 7.67 1.67 0.75
CA LEU A 129 7.92 0.28 0.35
C LEU A 129 8.99 0.20 -0.74
N ARG A 130 8.89 1.02 -1.79
CA ARG A 130 9.88 1.10 -2.87
C ARG A 130 11.27 1.42 -2.30
N GLN A 131 11.36 2.48 -1.48
CA GLN A 131 12.61 2.88 -0.84
C GLN A 131 13.23 1.75 -0.01
N LEU A 132 12.45 1.07 0.83
CA LEU A 132 12.96 -0.05 1.65
C LEU A 132 13.49 -1.23 0.82
N VAL A 133 12.95 -1.42 -0.38
CA VAL A 133 13.41 -2.45 -1.32
C VAL A 133 14.64 -1.98 -2.09
N GLU A 134 14.69 -0.71 -2.51
CA GLU A 134 15.80 -0.12 -3.28
C GLU A 134 17.03 0.21 -2.43
N ASP A 135 16.85 0.57 -1.16
CA ASP A 135 17.92 0.92 -0.23
C ASP A 135 18.87 -0.25 0.06
N GLY A 136 18.51 -1.47 -0.36
CA GLY A 136 19.43 -2.46 -0.95
C GLY A 136 20.67 -2.92 -0.18
N ASN A 137 20.85 -2.53 1.09
CA ASN A 137 22.07 -2.80 1.85
C ASN A 137 22.18 -4.25 2.37
N LYS A 138 21.29 -5.15 1.95
CA LYS A 138 21.21 -6.53 2.44
C LYS A 138 21.21 -7.51 1.26
N LYS A 139 21.87 -8.65 1.43
CA LYS A 139 21.92 -9.75 0.46
C LYS A 139 20.54 -10.32 0.12
N SER A 140 19.59 -10.20 1.03
CA SER A 140 18.22 -10.68 0.88
C SER A 140 17.22 -9.62 1.31
N VAL A 141 16.05 -9.61 0.67
CA VAL A 141 14.89 -8.82 1.08
C VAL A 141 13.87 -9.72 1.73
N ARG A 142 13.45 -9.35 2.94
CA ARG A 142 12.43 -10.04 3.72
C ARG A 142 11.16 -9.22 3.78
N PHE A 143 10.03 -9.81 3.38
CA PHE A 143 8.69 -9.25 3.52
C PHE A 143 7.92 -10.04 4.58
N ASP A 144 7.54 -9.38 5.67
CA ASP A 144 6.63 -9.96 6.66
C ASP A 144 5.20 -9.57 6.32
N LEU A 145 4.36 -10.58 6.07
CA LEU A 145 2.98 -10.46 5.68
C LEU A 145 2.03 -10.70 6.86
N ASP A 146 0.73 -10.46 6.64
CA ASP A 146 -0.29 -10.82 7.63
C ASP A 146 -0.38 -12.34 7.83
N GLY A 147 -0.77 -12.75 9.05
CA GLY A 147 -0.84 -14.16 9.45
C GLY A 147 0.52 -14.86 9.60
N GLU A 148 1.55 -14.13 10.04
CA GLU A 148 2.91 -14.65 10.33
C GLU A 148 3.62 -15.28 9.13
N ARG A 149 3.17 -14.95 7.92
CA ARG A 149 3.77 -15.41 6.66
C ARG A 149 4.94 -14.52 6.29
N VAL A 150 6.00 -15.12 5.76
CA VAL A 150 7.24 -14.43 5.41
C VAL A 150 7.66 -14.83 4.01
N ILE A 151 8.05 -13.84 3.22
CA ILE A 151 8.72 -14.05 1.92
C ILE A 151 10.15 -13.56 2.04
N VAL A 152 11.12 -14.40 1.70
CA VAL A 152 12.53 -14.00 1.63
C VAL A 152 13.04 -14.28 0.23
N LEU A 153 13.63 -13.26 -0.39
CA LEU A 153 14.21 -13.33 -1.73
C LEU A 153 15.66 -12.84 -1.69
N ASP A 154 16.53 -13.46 -2.50
CA ASP A 154 17.87 -12.92 -2.76
C ASP A 154 17.74 -11.64 -3.58
N TYR A 155 18.38 -10.56 -3.13
CA TYR A 155 18.17 -9.23 -3.71
C TYR A 155 18.69 -9.13 -5.15
N GLU A 156 19.91 -9.63 -5.40
CA GLU A 156 20.53 -9.55 -6.71
C GLU A 156 19.76 -10.40 -7.72
N LEU A 157 19.42 -11.63 -7.34
CA LEU A 157 18.65 -12.52 -8.19
C LEU A 157 17.25 -11.96 -8.49
N ALA A 158 16.58 -11.40 -7.47
CA ALA A 158 15.27 -10.75 -7.61
C ALA A 158 15.32 -9.57 -8.58
N ARG A 159 16.36 -8.74 -8.46
CA ARG A 159 16.56 -7.57 -9.32
C ARG A 159 16.82 -7.98 -10.77
N THR A 160 17.70 -8.95 -11.03
CA THR A 160 17.98 -9.41 -12.40
C THR A 160 16.78 -10.10 -13.04
N THR A 161 15.99 -10.81 -12.23
CA THR A 161 14.85 -11.60 -12.70
C THR A 161 13.61 -10.73 -12.98
N THR A 162 13.49 -9.58 -12.32
CA THR A 162 12.35 -8.66 -12.48
C THR A 162 12.11 -8.30 -13.96
N SER A 163 13.16 -7.94 -14.71
CA SER A 163 13.01 -7.60 -16.14
C SER A 163 12.53 -8.78 -17.00
N ARG A 164 12.92 -10.02 -16.65
CA ARG A 164 12.48 -11.23 -17.34
C ARG A 164 11.00 -11.52 -17.07
N ILE A 165 10.58 -11.39 -15.82
CA ILE A 165 9.17 -11.57 -15.41
C ILE A 165 8.27 -10.57 -16.13
N LEU A 166 8.65 -9.28 -16.16
CA LEU A 166 7.85 -8.24 -16.81
C LEU A 166 7.65 -8.54 -18.31
N LYS A 167 8.70 -8.95 -19.02
CA LYS A 167 8.60 -9.37 -20.43
C LYS A 167 7.69 -10.58 -20.61
N ARG A 168 7.80 -11.60 -19.75
CA ARG A 168 6.97 -12.81 -19.80
C ARG A 168 5.49 -12.50 -19.62
N HIS A 169 5.18 -11.62 -18.68
CA HIS A 169 3.80 -11.22 -18.35
C HIS A 169 3.30 -10.02 -19.17
N ARG A 170 4.08 -9.53 -20.14
CA ARG A 170 3.76 -8.37 -20.99
C ARG A 170 3.41 -7.11 -20.20
N ILE A 171 4.12 -6.89 -19.10
CA ILE A 171 3.95 -5.72 -18.26
C ILE A 171 4.95 -4.65 -18.71
N PRO A 172 4.47 -3.46 -19.14
CA PRO A 172 5.34 -2.45 -19.74
C PRO A 172 6.25 -1.75 -18.72
N HIS A 173 5.78 -1.54 -17.50
CA HIS A 173 6.51 -0.81 -16.46
C HIS A 173 6.46 -1.56 -15.12
N LEU A 174 7.54 -1.46 -14.34
CA LEU A 174 7.64 -2.11 -13.03
C LEU A 174 6.87 -1.36 -11.92
N LEU A 175 6.62 -0.08 -12.15
CA LEU A 175 5.98 0.84 -11.22
C LEU A 175 5.00 1.75 -11.96
N SER A 176 4.01 2.25 -11.23
CA SER A 176 3.08 3.27 -11.71
C SER A 176 3.78 4.64 -11.84
N SER A 177 3.23 5.50 -12.69
CA SER A 177 3.78 6.83 -12.99
C SER A 177 3.85 7.79 -11.79
N ASP A 178 3.12 7.52 -10.70
CA ASP A 178 3.19 8.31 -9.47
C ASP A 178 4.32 7.87 -8.52
N LEU A 179 4.96 6.76 -8.83
CA LEU A 179 6.08 6.19 -8.09
C LEU A 179 7.42 6.30 -8.82
N THR A 180 7.47 6.84 -10.06
CA THR A 180 8.74 7.25 -10.70
C THR A 180 9.31 8.44 -9.92
N ASP A 181 10.60 8.43 -9.61
CA ASP A 181 11.26 9.66 -9.19
C ASP A 181 11.30 10.64 -10.37
N ASP A 182 11.24 11.95 -10.09
CA ASP A 182 11.38 13.02 -11.11
C ASP A 182 12.70 12.94 -11.91
N GLN A 183 13.60 12.00 -11.59
CA GLN A 183 14.86 11.73 -12.27
C GLN A 183 14.73 10.69 -13.42
N ASP A 184 13.69 9.86 -13.44
CA ASP A 184 13.53 8.83 -14.50
C ASP A 184 12.84 9.38 -15.76
N THR A 185 12.14 10.52 -15.65
CA THR A 185 11.56 11.23 -16.80
C THR A 185 12.64 11.85 -17.71
N ALA A 186 13.86 12.06 -17.20
CA ALA A 186 14.98 12.62 -17.96
C ALA A 186 15.70 11.59 -18.86
N LYS A 187 15.37 10.29 -18.78
CA LYS A 187 16.01 9.23 -19.60
C LYS A 187 15.16 8.76 -20.78
N VAL A 188 14.03 9.42 -21.05
CA VAL A 188 13.11 9.06 -22.15
C VAL A 188 12.87 10.23 -23.11
N GLN A 189 13.82 11.16 -23.22
CA GLN A 189 13.89 12.12 -24.33
C GLN A 189 15.12 11.87 -25.19
#